data_AF-A0A8T3S5L5-F1
#
_entry.id   AF-A0A8T3S5L5-F1
#
_cell.length_a   1.000
_cell.length_b   1.000
_cell.length_c   1.000
_cell.angle_alpha   90.00
_cell.angle_beta   90.00
_cell.angle_gamma   90.00
#
_symmetry.space_group_name_H-M   'P 1'
#
loop_
_entity.id
_entity.type
_entity.pdbx_description
1 polymer ?
#
loop_
_entity_poly.entity_id
_entity_poly.type
_entity_poly.pdbx_seq_one_letter_code
_entity_poly.pdbx_strand_id
1 'polypeptide(L)'
;ASGLITHWNRRAEHEFGWRREEAVGRNAADLVAPPKMLEAARAGLAMLPTIAAGDLPEALPYVARDRNGTTFAVELTMAPVGTPDHPGYAVFITRTPSDS
;
A
#
# COMPACT_ATOMS: atom_id res chain seq x y z
N ALA A 1 -12.05 -0.40 -6.92
CA ALA A 1 -11.69 -1.03 -5.63
C ALA A 1 -11.79 0.01 -4.50
N SER A 2 -12.19 -0.38 -3.29
CA SER A 2 -12.42 0.55 -2.16
C SER A 2 -11.15 0.94 -1.38
N GLY A 3 -9.98 0.40 -1.75
CA GLY A 3 -8.71 0.66 -1.04
C GLY A 3 -8.59 -0.04 0.31
N LEU A 4 -9.48 -0.98 0.61
CA LEU A 4 -9.47 -1.75 1.87
C LEU A 4 -8.39 -2.82 1.83
N ILE A 5 -7.67 -2.96 2.94
CA ILE A 5 -6.70 -4.03 3.15
C ILE A 5 -7.46 -5.34 3.35
N THR A 6 -7.22 -6.30 2.46
CA THR A 6 -7.79 -7.67 2.56
C THR A 6 -6.79 -8.66 3.13
N HIS A 7 -5.50 -8.33 3.02
CA HIS A 7 -4.41 -9.16 3.54
C HIS A 7 -3.31 -8.29 4.14
N TRP A 8 -2.86 -8.69 5.32
CA TRP A 8 -1.72 -8.12 6.02
C TRP A 8 -0.86 -9.28 6.53
N ASN A 9 0.39 -9.37 6.09
CA ASN A 9 1.28 -10.48 6.42
C ASN A 9 2.14 -10.15 7.64
N ARG A 10 2.82 -11.16 8.22
CA ARG A 10 3.68 -10.98 9.40
C ARG A 10 4.79 -9.93 9.19
N ARG A 11 5.29 -9.80 7.97
CA ARG A 11 6.31 -8.80 7.63
C ARG A 11 5.74 -7.37 7.74
N ALA A 12 4.54 -7.13 7.22
CA ALA A 12 3.86 -5.86 7.34
C ALA A 12 3.53 -5.53 8.80
N GLU A 13 3.14 -6.52 9.61
CA GLU A 13 2.96 -6.32 11.06
C GLU A 13 4.24 -5.81 11.73
N HIS A 14 5.38 -6.41 11.39
CA HIS A 14 6.67 -6.02 11.93
C HIS A 14 7.13 -4.64 11.42
N GLU A 15 6.96 -4.35 10.13
CA GLU A 15 7.45 -3.11 9.53
C GLU A 15 6.58 -1.89 9.90
N PHE A 16 5.27 -2.07 10.03
CA PHE A 16 4.33 -0.98 10.25
C PHE A 16 3.74 -0.94 11.66
N GLY A 17 3.92 -1.99 12.47
CA GLY A 17 3.45 -2.06 13.85
C GLY A 17 1.94 -2.28 14.05
N TRP A 18 1.20 -2.56 12.98
CA TRP A 18 -0.23 -2.91 13.03
C TRP A 18 -0.40 -4.41 12.94
N ARG A 19 -1.17 -5.02 13.84
CA ARG A 19 -1.55 -6.43 13.70
C ARG A 19 -2.49 -6.60 12.52
N ARG A 20 -2.51 -7.80 11.93
CA ARG A 20 -3.43 -8.14 10.83
C ARG A 20 -4.87 -7.83 11.18
N GLU A 21 -5.32 -8.19 12.38
CA GLU A 21 -6.70 -7.94 12.84
C GLU A 21 -7.04 -6.43 12.89
N GLU A 22 -6.03 -5.58 13.07
CA GLU A 22 -6.19 -4.14 13.17
C GLU A 22 -6.07 -3.44 11.81
N ALA A 23 -5.43 -4.09 10.84
CA ALA A 23 -5.18 -3.55 9.51
C ALA A 23 -6.24 -3.98 8.50
N VAL A 24 -6.67 -5.24 8.53
CA VAL A 24 -7.66 -5.79 7.60
C VAL A 24 -9.00 -5.06 7.77
N GLY A 25 -9.63 -4.71 6.65
CA GLY A 25 -10.89 -3.97 6.62
C GLY A 25 -10.73 -2.44 6.77
N ARG A 26 -9.50 -1.94 6.98
CA ARG A 26 -9.21 -0.49 6.96
C ARG A 26 -8.66 -0.06 5.61
N ASN A 27 -8.77 1.23 5.31
CA ASN A 27 -8.19 1.80 4.11
C ASN A 27 -6.66 1.84 4.21
N ALA A 28 -5.97 1.39 3.15
CA ALA A 28 -4.51 1.34 3.13
C ALA A 28 -3.88 2.73 3.29
N ALA A 29 -4.41 3.76 2.62
CA ALA A 29 -3.89 5.12 2.70
C ALA A 29 -3.94 5.67 4.14
N ASP A 30 -5.02 5.39 4.88
CA ASP A 30 -5.16 5.86 6.27
C ASP A 30 -4.09 5.26 7.19
N LEU A 31 -3.68 4.01 6.93
CA LEU A 31 -2.70 3.29 7.71
C LEU A 31 -1.26 3.67 7.36
N VAL A 32 -0.92 3.63 6.07
CA VAL A 32 0.49 3.69 5.63
C VAL A 32 0.88 5.03 5.02
N ALA A 33 -0.05 5.89 4.60
CA ALA A 33 0.32 7.16 3.98
C ALA A 33 0.62 8.23 5.04
N PRO A 34 1.71 9.01 4.88
CA PRO A 34 1.93 10.22 5.68
C PRO A 34 0.74 11.19 5.54
N PRO A 35 0.37 11.96 6.60
CA PRO A 35 -0.78 12.86 6.55
C PRO A 35 -0.78 13.81 5.34
N LYS A 36 0.41 14.34 4.99
CA LYS A 36 0.60 15.26 3.86
C LYS A 36 0.37 14.61 2.49
N MET A 37 0.40 13.28 2.40
CA MET A 37 0.22 12.50 1.17
C MET A 37 -1.10 11.72 1.16
N LEU A 38 -1.93 11.86 2.19
CA LEU A 38 -3.12 11.02 2.37
C LEU A 38 -4.09 11.12 1.19
N GLU A 39 -4.39 12.34 0.75
CA GLU A 39 -5.31 12.57 -0.37
C GLU A 39 -4.74 12.05 -1.70
N ALA A 40 -3.44 12.24 -1.92
CA ALA A 40 -2.77 11.68 -3.11
C ALA A 40 -2.77 10.14 -3.09
N ALA A 41 -2.57 9.52 -1.92
CA ALA A 41 -2.63 8.07 -1.75
C ALA A 41 -4.04 7.53 -2.00
N ARG A 42 -5.07 8.19 -1.47
CA ARG A 42 -6.48 7.83 -1.71
C ARG A 42 -6.84 7.93 -3.19
N ALA A 43 -6.44 9.02 -3.85
CA ALA A 43 -6.65 9.19 -5.29
C ALA A 43 -5.92 8.10 -6.10
N GLY A 44 -4.67 7.80 -5.75
CA GLY A 44 -3.89 6.72 -6.37
C GLY A 44 -4.58 5.36 -6.24
N LEU A 45 -5.04 5.00 -5.03
CA LEU A 45 -5.79 3.76 -4.77
C LEU A 45 -7.10 3.69 -5.58
N ALA A 46 -7.81 4.82 -5.73
CA ALA A 46 -9.04 4.89 -6.52
C ALA A 46 -8.79 4.72 -8.02
N MET A 47 -7.64 5.20 -8.51
CA MET A 47 -7.23 5.10 -9.92
C MET A 47 -6.57 3.77 -10.30
N LEU A 48 -6.25 2.90 -9.33
CA LEU A 48 -5.57 1.62 -9.60
C LEU A 48 -6.19 0.77 -10.70
N PRO A 49 -7.53 0.65 -10.83
CA PRO A 49 -8.10 -0.13 -11.93
C PRO A 49 -7.72 0.42 -13.31
N THR A 50 -7.66 1.74 -13.43
CA THR A 50 -7.27 2.43 -14.67
C THR A 50 -5.77 2.29 -14.93
N ILE A 51 -4.94 2.45 -13.90
CA ILE A 51 -3.48 2.35 -14.02
C ILE A 51 -3.07 0.91 -14.35
N ALA A 52 -3.70 -0.08 -13.71
CA ALA A 52 -3.42 -1.50 -13.93
C ALA A 52 -3.92 -2.05 -15.27
N ALA A 53 -4.83 -1.35 -15.93
CA ALA A 53 -5.22 -1.66 -17.31
C ALA A 53 -4.18 -1.17 -18.34
N GLY A 54 -3.22 -0.35 -17.92
CA GLY A 54 -2.05 0.07 -18.71
C GLY A 54 -0.76 -0.59 -18.20
N ASP A 55 0.39 0.02 -18.52
CA ASP A 55 1.69 -0.37 -17.97
C ASP A 55 1.86 0.19 -16.56
N LEU A 56 1.59 -0.64 -15.55
CA LEU A 56 2.04 -0.33 -14.20
C LEU A 56 3.57 -0.34 -14.18
N PRO A 57 4.23 0.71 -13.66
CA PRO A 57 5.66 0.63 -13.37
C PRO A 57 5.95 -0.53 -12.42
N GLU A 58 7.06 -1.23 -12.65
CA GLU A 58 7.50 -2.40 -11.88
C GLU A 58 7.63 -2.10 -10.38
N ALA A 59 8.14 -0.91 -10.06
CA ALA A 59 8.21 -0.38 -8.71
C ALA A 59 8.06 1.14 -8.73
N LEU A 60 7.43 1.69 -7.69
CA LEU A 60 7.28 3.13 -7.48
C LEU A 60 7.89 3.52 -6.12
N PRO A 61 8.84 4.47 -6.09
CA PRO A 61 9.33 5.00 -4.83
C PRO A 61 8.21 5.75 -4.11
N TYR A 62 8.07 5.49 -2.82
CA TYR A 62 7.06 6.07 -1.97
C TYR A 62 7.59 6.31 -0.56
N VAL A 63 6.91 7.14 0.21
CA VAL A 63 7.18 7.35 1.63
C VAL A 63 5.98 6.83 2.41
N ALA A 64 6.20 5.79 3.19
CA ALA A 64 5.19 5.23 4.07
C ALA A 64 5.43 5.67 5.52
N ARG A 65 4.45 5.45 6.40
CA ARG A 65 4.57 5.63 7.85
C ARG A 65 4.17 4.37 8.61
N ASP A 66 4.79 4.14 9.76
CA ASP A 66 4.36 3.13 10.72
C ASP A 66 3.25 3.65 11.65
N ARG A 67 2.79 2.78 12.58
CA ARG A 67 1.83 3.11 13.64
C ARG A 67 2.27 4.27 14.53
N ASN A 68 3.57 4.47 14.72
CA ASN A 68 4.11 5.56 15.54
C ASN A 68 4.24 6.87 14.76
N GLY A 69 3.94 6.86 13.46
CA GLY A 69 4.10 8.00 12.56
C GLY A 69 5.51 8.16 11.99
N THR A 70 6.42 7.22 12.26
CA THR A 70 7.77 7.23 11.70
C THR A 70 7.69 6.99 10.20
N THR A 71 8.22 7.93 9.42
CA THR A 71 8.22 7.80 7.96
C THR A 71 9.48 7.10 7.46
N PHE A 72 9.33 6.26 6.44
CA PHE A 72 10.46 5.58 5.79
C PHE A 72 10.19 5.43 4.29
N ALA A 73 11.28 5.43 3.52
CA ALA A 73 11.23 5.20 2.09
C ALA A 73 10.93 3.72 1.82
N VAL A 74 10.08 3.50 0.84
CA VAL A 74 9.67 2.19 0.38
C VAL A 74 9.54 2.19 -1.13
N GLU A 75 9.66 1.02 -1.73
CA GLU A 75 9.22 0.76 -3.09
C GLU A 75 7.89 0.03 -3.04
N LEU A 76 6.92 0.56 -3.79
CA LEU A 76 5.61 -0.03 -3.99
C LEU A 76 5.61 -0.80 -5.31
N THR A 77 5.37 -2.10 -5.23
CA THR A 77 5.08 -2.94 -6.39
C THR A 77 3.63 -3.37 -6.33
N MET A 78 2.96 -3.37 -7.47
CA MET A 78 1.54 -3.64 -7.56
C MET A 78 1.28 -4.75 -8.55
N ALA A 79 0.51 -5.76 -8.14
CA ALA A 79 0.10 -6.83 -9.02
C ALA A 79 -1.43 -6.96 -9.01
N PRO A 80 -2.08 -7.11 -10.18
CA PRO A 80 -3.49 -7.48 -10.23
C PRO A 80 -3.67 -8.85 -9.58
N VAL A 81 -4.67 -8.96 -8.71
CA VAL A 81 -5.07 -10.23 -8.08
C VAL A 81 -6.59 -10.36 -8.18
N GLY A 82 -7.11 -11.57 -8.07
CA GLY A 82 -8.54 -11.83 -8.20
C GLY A 82 -8.98 -12.11 -9.64
N THR A 83 -10.27 -11.93 -9.91
CA THR A 83 -10.90 -12.30 -11.19
C THR A 83 -11.42 -11.07 -11.91
N PRO A 84 -11.75 -11.15 -13.22
CA PRO A 84 -12.38 -10.04 -13.94
C PRO A 84 -13.65 -9.51 -13.26
N ASP A 85 -14.42 -10.40 -12.61
CA ASP A 85 -15.66 -10.04 -11.89
C ASP A 85 -15.39 -9.46 -10.49
N HIS A 86 -14.24 -9.78 -9.89
CA HIS A 86 -13.84 -9.35 -8.56
C HIS A 86 -12.37 -8.89 -8.58
N PRO A 87 -12.10 -7.70 -9.16
CA PRO A 87 -10.75 -7.20 -9.29
C PRO A 87 -10.19 -6.80 -7.91
N GLY A 88 -8.99 -7.27 -7.63
CA GLY A 88 -8.19 -6.90 -6.48
C GLY A 88 -6.78 -6.49 -6.89
N TYR A 89 -6.06 -5.87 -5.97
CA TYR A 89 -4.65 -5.53 -6.16
C TYR A 89 -3.87 -5.92 -4.92
N ALA A 90 -2.77 -6.62 -5.13
CA ALA A 90 -1.77 -6.82 -4.10
C ALA A 90 -0.76 -5.68 -4.20
N VAL A 91 -0.56 -4.97 -3.09
CA VAL A 91 0.50 -3.99 -2.93
C VAL A 91 1.60 -4.65 -2.11
N PHE A 92 2.78 -4.76 -2.70
CA PHE A 92 3.99 -5.19 -2.02
C PHE A 92 4.79 -3.95 -1.64
N ILE A 93 5.26 -3.92 -0.40
CA ILE A 93 6.05 -2.83 0.13
C ILE A 93 7.42 -3.39 0.47
N THR A 94 8.45 -2.85 -0.17
CA THR A 94 9.84 -3.19 0.11
C THR A 94 10.52 -1.97 0.70
N ARG A 95 11.05 -2.08 1.92
CA ARG A 95 11.84 -0.99 2.49
C ARG A 95 13.12 -0.83 1.70
N THR A 96 13.34 0.36 1.14
CA THR A 96 14.63 0.69 0.58
C THR A 96 15.61 0.89 1.74
N PRO A 97 16.75 0.19 1.76
CA PRO A 97 17.79 0.50 2.74
C PRO A 97 18.16 1.97 2.54
N SER A 98 18.12 2.76 3.60
CA SER A 98 18.76 4.07 3.58
C SER A 98 20.25 3.80 3.37
N ASP A 99 20.74 4.02 2.15
CA ASP A 99 22.18 4.11 1.91
C ASP A 99 22.75 5.09 2.95
N SER A 100 23.61 4.55 3.80
CA SER A 100 24.26 5.25 4.91
C SER A 100 25.51 5.97 4.43
#